data_AF-A0A1H4H0A4-F1
#
_entry.id   AF-A0A1H4H0A4-F1
#
_cell.length_a   1.000
_cell.length_b   1.000
_cell.length_c   1.000
_cell.angle_alpha   90.00
_cell.angle_beta   90.00
_cell.angle_gamma   90.00
#
_symmetry.space_group_name_H-M   'P 1'
#
loop_
_entity.id
_entity.type
_entity.pdbx_description
1 polymer ?
#
loop_
_entity_poly.entity_id
_entity_poly.type
_entity_poly.pdbx_seq_one_letter_code
_entity_poly.pdbx_strand_id
1 'polypeptide(L)'
;MIFKSFRLSARFGKAHGLLLREQYDQSYNLLISILEAGPEDSMLPLVHEDLGIIEYHRGNFAASITHMDYCIRHSVECPSQWNSADDVDRLERISWYKKVCEGKHNENKT
;
A
#
# COMPACT_ATOMS: atom_id res chain seq x y z
N MET A 1 0.52 -21.79 -13.52
CA MET A 1 0.90 -20.65 -12.65
C MET A 1 0.56 -19.28 -13.28
N ILE A 2 0.75 -19.07 -14.59
CA ILE A 2 0.51 -17.81 -15.33
C ILE A 2 -0.91 -17.21 -15.13
N PHE A 3 -1.96 -18.04 -15.13
CA PHE A 3 -3.34 -17.56 -14.99
C PHE A 3 -3.67 -16.96 -13.61
N LYS A 4 -2.96 -17.35 -12.54
CA LYS A 4 -3.20 -16.82 -11.19
C LYS A 4 -2.64 -15.40 -11.08
N SER A 5 -1.40 -15.19 -11.52
CA SER A 5 -0.73 -13.89 -11.53
C SER A 5 -1.53 -12.85 -12.32
N PHE A 6 -1.93 -13.17 -13.55
CA PHE A 6 -2.77 -12.29 -14.38
C PHE A 6 -4.09 -11.88 -13.71
N ARG A 7 -4.78 -12.84 -13.06
CA ARG A 7 -6.04 -12.56 -12.35
C ARG A 7 -5.82 -11.62 -11.17
N LEU A 8 -4.73 -11.76 -10.44
CA LEU A 8 -4.40 -10.88 -9.32
C LEU A 8 -4.01 -9.49 -9.81
N SER A 9 -3.24 -9.37 -10.89
CA SER A 9 -2.92 -8.06 -11.49
C SER A 9 -4.17 -7.31 -11.96
N ALA A 10 -5.12 -8.01 -12.61
CA ALA A 10 -6.38 -7.40 -13.01
C ALA A 10 -7.24 -6.96 -11.81
N ARG A 11 -7.26 -7.75 -10.73
CA ARG A 11 -7.92 -7.38 -9.48
C ARG A 11 -7.25 -6.18 -8.82
N PHE A 12 -5.92 -6.14 -8.80
CA PHE A 12 -5.16 -5.02 -8.26
C PHE A 12 -5.47 -3.74 -9.05
N GLY A 13 -5.43 -3.78 -10.38
CA GLY A 13 -5.80 -2.62 -11.21
C GLY A 13 -7.23 -2.13 -10.95
N LYS A 14 -8.19 -3.04 -10.69
CA LYS A 14 -9.54 -2.66 -10.27
C LYS A 14 -9.56 -2.00 -8.90
N ALA A 15 -8.85 -2.56 -7.92
CA ALA A 15 -8.75 -2.01 -6.57
C ALA A 15 -8.13 -0.61 -6.58
N HIS A 16 -6.99 -0.46 -7.25
CA HIS A 16 -6.34 0.83 -7.46
C HIS A 16 -7.27 1.84 -8.13
N GLY A 17 -8.02 1.43 -9.16
CA GLY A 17 -9.03 2.28 -9.78
C GLY A 17 -10.18 2.68 -8.85
N LEU A 18 -10.52 1.90 -7.83
CA LEU A 18 -11.51 2.27 -6.80
C LEU A 18 -10.91 3.24 -5.79
N LEU A 19 -9.64 3.05 -5.41
CA LEU A 19 -8.89 4.01 -4.60
C LEU A 19 -8.88 5.40 -5.25
N LEU A 20 -8.53 5.48 -6.54
CA LEU A 20 -8.51 6.76 -7.29
C LEU A 20 -9.89 7.43 -7.40
N ARG A 21 -10.97 6.70 -7.17
CA ARG A 21 -12.34 7.22 -7.12
C ARG A 21 -12.85 7.43 -5.70
N GLU A 22 -11.94 7.38 -4.71
CA GLU A 22 -12.21 7.54 -3.28
C GLU A 22 -13.22 6.50 -2.73
N GLN A 23 -13.38 5.36 -3.42
CA GLN A 23 -14.23 4.26 -2.98
C GLN A 23 -13.45 3.34 -2.03
N TYR A 24 -13.02 3.91 -0.91
CA TYR A 24 -12.04 3.32 0.00
C TYR A 24 -12.44 1.93 0.52
N ASP A 25 -13.68 1.73 0.98
CA ASP A 25 -14.11 0.44 1.52
C ASP A 25 -14.13 -0.67 0.45
N GLN A 26 -14.54 -0.34 -0.79
CA GLN A 26 -14.54 -1.32 -1.87
C GLN A 26 -13.12 -1.65 -2.33
N SER A 27 -12.24 -0.64 -2.40
CA SER A 27 -10.83 -0.84 -2.70
C SER A 27 -10.16 -1.72 -1.64
N TYR A 28 -10.38 -1.39 -0.36
CA TYR A 28 -9.86 -2.13 0.79
C TYR A 28 -10.21 -3.61 0.71
N ASN A 29 -11.50 -3.93 0.56
CA ASN A 29 -11.97 -5.31 0.50
C ASN A 29 -11.33 -6.09 -0.66
N LEU A 30 -11.10 -5.46 -1.81
CA LEU A 30 -10.39 -6.10 -2.91
C LEU A 30 -8.91 -6.32 -2.60
N LEU A 31 -8.21 -5.35 -2.01
CA LEU A 31 -6.81 -5.47 -1.64
C LEU A 31 -6.59 -6.57 -0.59
N ILE A 32 -7.46 -6.67 0.41
CA ILE A 32 -7.44 -7.78 1.38
C ILE A 32 -7.63 -9.13 0.66
N SER A 33 -8.59 -9.23 -0.27
CA SER A 33 -8.79 -10.47 -1.04
C SER A 33 -7.59 -10.85 -1.92
N ILE A 34 -6.78 -9.86 -2.32
CA ILE A 34 -5.53 -10.11 -3.07
C ILE A 34 -4.48 -10.68 -2.13
N LEU A 35 -4.29 -10.10 -0.94
CA LEU A 35 -3.38 -10.62 0.07
C LEU A 35 -3.73 -12.07 0.48
N GLU A 36 -5.01 -12.35 0.74
CA GLU A 36 -5.49 -13.71 1.07
C GLU A 36 -5.24 -14.72 -0.04
N ALA A 37 -5.24 -14.28 -1.31
CA ALA A 37 -4.96 -15.14 -2.44
C ALA A 37 -3.46 -15.46 -2.60
N GLY A 38 -2.56 -14.83 -1.81
CA GLY A 38 -1.12 -15.00 -1.88
C GLY A 38 -0.55 -14.45 -3.18
N PRO A 39 -0.37 -13.13 -3.29
CA PRO A 39 0.22 -12.50 -4.46
C PRO A 39 1.74 -12.76 -4.48
N GLU A 40 2.37 -12.50 -5.63
CA GLU A 40 3.82 -12.56 -5.75
C GLU A 40 4.48 -11.41 -4.98
N ASP A 41 5.71 -11.60 -4.52
CA ASP A 41 6.43 -10.64 -3.67
C ASP A 41 6.51 -9.24 -4.30
N SER A 42 6.68 -9.17 -5.63
CA SER A 42 6.73 -7.91 -6.38
C SER A 42 5.43 -7.09 -6.33
N MET A 43 4.29 -7.72 -6.03
CA MET A 43 2.99 -7.04 -5.91
C MET A 43 2.72 -6.57 -4.47
N LEU A 44 3.39 -7.15 -3.47
CA LEU A 44 3.11 -6.84 -2.06
C LEU A 44 3.32 -5.35 -1.74
N PRO A 45 4.42 -4.69 -2.16
CA PRO A 45 4.56 -3.25 -1.92
C PRO A 45 3.46 -2.40 -2.52
N LEU A 46 2.96 -2.74 -3.70
CA LEU A 46 1.90 -1.99 -4.37
C LEU A 46 0.58 -2.11 -3.61
N VAL A 47 0.26 -3.31 -3.13
CA VAL A 47 -0.93 -3.57 -2.32
C VAL A 47 -0.84 -2.87 -0.96
N HIS A 48 0.33 -2.93 -0.32
CA HIS A 48 0.55 -2.26 0.96
C HIS A 48 0.54 -0.73 0.82
N GLU A 49 1.07 -0.17 -0.26
CA GLU A 49 0.97 1.27 -0.53
C GLU A 49 -0.49 1.71 -0.59
N ASP A 50 -1.31 1.08 -1.43
CA ASP A 50 -2.72 1.43 -1.59
C ASP A 50 -3.50 1.25 -0.27
N LEU A 51 -3.24 0.17 0.49
CA LEU A 51 -3.83 -0.02 1.82
C LEU A 51 -3.42 1.08 2.81
N GLY A 52 -2.15 1.49 2.80
CA GLY A 52 -1.67 2.58 3.64
C GLY A 52 -2.37 3.90 3.34
N ILE A 53 -2.57 4.23 2.05
CA ILE A 53 -3.31 5.42 1.61
C ILE A 53 -4.77 5.34 2.05
N ILE A 54 -5.42 4.18 1.86
CA ILE A 54 -6.81 3.96 2.30
C ILE A 54 -6.96 4.19 3.81
N GLU A 55 -6.11 3.57 4.62
CA GLU A 55 -6.19 3.69 6.09
C GLU A 55 -5.93 5.12 6.54
N TYR A 56 -5.06 5.88 5.85
CA TYR A 56 -4.90 7.31 6.09
C TYR A 56 -6.21 8.07 5.88
N HIS A 57 -6.90 7.86 4.75
CA HIS A 57 -8.16 8.53 4.44
C HIS A 57 -9.31 8.10 5.37
N ARG A 58 -9.27 6.88 5.91
CA ARG A 58 -10.20 6.39 6.93
C ARG A 58 -9.90 6.90 8.34
N GLY A 59 -8.81 7.65 8.53
CA GLY A 59 -8.37 8.16 9.83
C GLY A 59 -7.70 7.11 10.73
N ASN A 60 -7.42 5.92 10.21
CA ASN A 60 -6.72 4.86 10.94
C ASN A 60 -5.20 4.99 10.75
N PHE A 61 -4.64 6.02 11.38
CA PHE A 61 -3.23 6.39 11.21
C PHE A 61 -2.26 5.28 11.65
N ALA A 62 -2.60 4.48 12.66
CA ALA A 62 -1.76 3.37 13.11
C ALA A 62 -1.64 2.25 12.06
N ALA A 63 -2.76 1.88 11.42
CA ALA A 63 -2.74 0.90 10.34
C ALA A 63 -2.02 1.46 9.11
N SER A 64 -2.24 2.74 8.77
CA SER A 64 -1.53 3.41 7.68
C SER A 64 -0.01 3.35 7.88
N ILE A 65 0.50 3.71 9.08
CA ILE A 65 1.93 3.61 9.42
C ILE A 65 2.44 2.18 9.22
N THR A 66 1.70 1.17 9.68
CA THR A 66 2.09 -0.24 9.54
C THR A 66 2.28 -0.64 8.08
N HIS A 67 1.40 -0.18 7.19
CA HIS A 67 1.52 -0.43 5.75
C HIS A 67 2.68 0.34 5.12
N MET A 68 2.91 1.60 5.49
CA MET A 68 4.04 2.38 5.00
C MET A 68 5.38 1.79 5.45
N ASP A 69 5.47 1.31 6.70
CA ASP A 69 6.64 0.64 7.24
C ASP A 69 6.96 -0.67 6.53
N TYR A 70 5.94 -1.39 6.07
CA TYR A 70 6.14 -2.58 5.24
C TYR A 70 6.89 -2.20 3.96
N CYS A 71 6.43 -1.17 3.23
CA CYS A 71 7.04 -0.77 1.97
C CYS A 71 8.48 -0.27 2.15
N ILE A 72 8.74 0.56 3.17
CA ILE A 72 10.10 1.08 3.48
C ILE A 72 11.05 -0.06 3.84
N ARG A 73 10.58 -1.03 4.64
CA ARG A 73 11.40 -2.20 4.99
C ARG A 73 11.70 -3.06 3.77
N HIS A 74 10.68 -3.32 2.95
CA HIS A 74 10.83 -4.10 1.72
C HIS A 74 11.80 -3.42 0.74
N SER A 75 11.84 -2.09 0.66
CA SER A 75 12.81 -1.40 -0.21
C SER A 75 14.25 -1.56 0.26
N VAL A 76 14.47 -1.70 1.57
CA VAL A 76 15.79 -1.98 2.14
C VAL A 76 16.18 -3.45 1.96
N GLU A 77 15.24 -4.38 2.14
CA GLU A 77 15.47 -5.83 2.02
C GLU A 77 15.65 -6.26 0.55
N CYS A 78 14.96 -5.60 -0.38
CA CYS A 78 14.92 -5.94 -1.80
C CYS A 78 15.24 -4.73 -2.71
N PRO A 79 16.42 -4.09 -2.59
CA PRO A 79 16.71 -2.82 -3.26
C PRO A 79 16.70 -2.94 -4.80
N SER A 80 16.96 -4.13 -5.35
CA SER A 80 16.88 -4.37 -6.80
C SER A 80 15.46 -4.25 -7.37
N GLN A 81 14.43 -4.29 -6.52
CA GLN A 81 13.03 -4.07 -6.92
C GLN A 81 12.60 -2.60 -6.77
N TRP A 82 13.49 -1.72 -6.30
CA TRP A 82 13.25 -0.31 -6.00
C TRP A 82 14.34 0.58 -6.59
N ASN A 83 14.62 0.40 -7.88
CA ASN A 83 15.78 1.00 -8.55
C ASN A 83 15.41 1.92 -9.73
N SER A 84 14.12 2.18 -9.95
CA SER A 84 13.65 3.15 -10.94
C SER A 84 13.41 4.52 -10.32
N ALA A 85 13.33 5.57 -11.16
CA ALA A 85 12.94 6.91 -10.70
C ALA A 85 11.53 6.90 -10.07
N ASP A 86 10.60 6.13 -10.65
CA ASP A 86 9.24 5.97 -10.12
C ASP A 86 9.23 5.34 -8.72
N ASP A 87 10.20 4.48 -8.40
CA ASP A 87 10.34 3.86 -7.08
C ASP A 87 10.85 4.87 -6.03
N VAL A 88 11.73 5.78 -6.43
CA VAL A 88 12.19 6.88 -5.56
C VAL A 88 11.02 7.80 -5.22
N ASP A 89 10.27 8.25 -6.22
CA ASP A 89 9.08 9.09 -6.04
C ASP A 89 8.02 8.38 -5.17
N ARG A 90 7.86 7.05 -5.35
CA ARG A 90 6.98 6.23 -4.51
C ARG A 90 7.46 6.24 -3.05
N LEU A 91 8.74 6.03 -2.78
CA LEU A 91 9.29 6.02 -1.43
C LEU A 91 9.18 7.38 -0.74
N GLU A 92 9.34 8.48 -1.48
CA GLU A 92 9.11 9.83 -0.95
C GLU A 92 7.65 10.03 -0.53
N ARG A 93 6.70 9.63 -1.38
CA ARG A 93 5.26 9.66 -1.07
C ARG A 93 4.93 8.81 0.15
N ILE A 94 5.42 7.57 0.22
CA ILE A 94 5.23 6.66 1.35
C ILE A 94 5.78 7.28 2.65
N SER A 95 6.97 7.86 2.58
CA SER A 95 7.62 8.52 3.72
C SER A 95 6.82 9.74 4.20
N TRP A 96 6.25 10.51 3.27
CA TRP A 96 5.38 11.63 3.60
C TRP A 96 4.12 11.17 4.34
N TYR A 97 3.41 10.16 3.82
CA TYR A 97 2.21 9.62 4.49
C TYR A 97 2.52 9.12 5.89
N LYS A 98 3.62 8.37 6.05
CA LYS A 98 4.06 7.87 7.35
C LYS A 98 4.25 9.02 8.35
N LYS A 99 5.02 10.05 7.96
CA LYS A 99 5.32 11.20 8.83
C LYS A 99 4.05 11.95 9.25
N VAL A 100 3.12 12.15 8.32
CA VAL A 100 1.83 12.81 8.62
C VAL A 100 1.00 11.96 9.59
N CYS A 101 0.94 10.65 9.36
CA CYS A 101 0.22 9.73 10.25
C CYS A 101 0.83 9.68 11.65
N GLU A 102 2.16 9.68 11.77
CA GLU A 102 2.86 9.71 13.06
C GLU A 102 2.51 10.98 13.86
N GLY A 103 2.49 12.15 13.21
CA GLY A 103 2.05 13.39 13.85
C GLY A 103 0.64 13.29 14.40
N LYS A 104 -0.32 12.91 13.55
CA LYS A 104 -1.74 12.76 13.93
C LYS A 104 -1.97 11.68 14.99
N HIS A 105 -1.24 10.57 14.92
CA HIS A 105 -1.33 9.48 15.88
C HIS A 105 -0.84 9.89 17.27
N ASN A 106 0.20 10.74 17.33
CA ASN A 106 0.74 11.25 18.59
C ASN A 106 -0.15 12.34 19.21
N GLU A 107 -0.77 13.21 18.39
CA GLU A 107 -1.77 14.18 18.86
C GLU A 107 -2.94 13.49 19.55
N ASN A 108 -3.44 12.39 19.00
CA ASN A 108 -4.56 11.62 19.57
C ASN A 108 -4.24 10.88 20.89
N LYS A 109 -2.98 10.86 21.33
CA LYS A 109 -2.56 10.25 22.61
C LYS A 109 -2.40 11.26 23.74
N THR A 110 -2.57 12.55 23.45
CA THR A 110 -2.38 13.66 24.39
C THR A 110 -3.74 14.19 24.85
#